data_AF-A0AAW8T3S5-F1
#
_entry.id   AF-A0AAW8T3S5-F1
#
_cell.length_a   1.000
_cell.length_b   1.000
_cell.length_c   1.000
_cell.angle_alpha   90.00
_cell.angle_beta   90.00
_cell.angle_gamma   90.00
#
_symmetry.space_group_name_H-M   'P 1'
#
loop_
_entity.id
_entity.type
_entity.pdbx_description
1 polymer ?
#
loop_
_entity_poly.entity_id
_entity_poly.type
_entity_poly.pdbx_seq_one_letter_code
_entity_poly.pdbx_strand_id
1 'polypeptide(L)'
;MNKQEVIKKINLEMFAHPTWKPEDADAPTPDFKDGYNAASKANIKIINQLDEPTKVIAHLAEKWHEDIGPVLWWDFPVEEPPYCGTPLDDDFPKYKRHFTELHIPDEVEEELKWVVKIEDNGSAYFVDFFDELQPHL
;
A
#
# COMPACT_ATOMS: atom_id res chain seq x y z
N MET A 1 -4.79 -9.11 4.59
CA MET A 1 -4.66 -10.32 3.76
C MET A 1 -3.81 -9.93 2.56
N ASN A 2 -2.63 -10.52 2.40
CA ASN A 2 -1.73 -10.21 1.29
C ASN A 2 -2.17 -10.93 -0.01
N LYS A 3 -1.63 -10.50 -1.15
CA LYS A 3 -1.92 -11.06 -2.48
C LYS A 3 -1.83 -12.60 -2.53
N GLN A 4 -0.78 -13.18 -1.92
CA GLN A 4 -0.55 -14.62 -1.89
C GLN A 4 -1.63 -15.36 -1.09
N GLU A 5 -2.09 -14.79 0.01
CA GLU A 5 -3.20 -15.33 0.82
C GLU A 5 -4.52 -15.31 0.05
N VAL A 6 -4.78 -14.27 -0.76
CA VAL A 6 -5.98 -14.20 -1.62
C VAL A 6 -5.93 -15.28 -2.70
N ILE A 7 -4.81 -15.40 -3.42
CA ILE A 7 -4.62 -16.42 -4.47
C ILE A 7 -4.79 -17.82 -3.89
N LYS A 8 -4.24 -18.07 -2.70
CA LYS A 8 -4.38 -19.36 -2.01
C LYS A 8 -5.84 -19.70 -1.70
N LYS A 9 -6.62 -18.72 -1.23
CA LYS A 9 -8.06 -18.92 -0.96
C LYS A 9 -8.83 -19.23 -2.24
N ILE A 10 -8.60 -18.47 -3.31
CA ILE A 10 -9.25 -18.71 -4.61
C ILE A 10 -8.95 -20.13 -5.12
N ASN A 11 -7.68 -20.55 -5.06
CA ASN A 11 -7.30 -21.90 -5.47
C ASN A 11 -7.95 -23.00 -4.61
N LEU A 12 -8.20 -22.74 -3.32
CA LEU A 12 -8.86 -23.70 -2.43
C LEU A 12 -10.36 -23.83 -2.71
N GLU A 13 -11.00 -22.75 -3.17
CA GLU A 13 -12.42 -22.71 -3.51
C GLU A 13 -12.72 -23.23 -4.93
N MET A 14 -11.70 -23.36 -5.78
CA MET A 14 -11.86 -23.94 -7.12
C MET A 14 -12.22 -25.43 -7.08
N PHE A 15 -13.07 -25.86 -8.01
CA PHE A 15 -13.43 -27.26 -8.16
C PHE A 15 -12.27 -28.07 -8.75
N ALA A 16 -11.74 -29.05 -8.00
CA ALA A 16 -10.64 -29.91 -8.47
C ALA A 16 -11.00 -30.77 -9.70
N HIS A 17 -12.27 -31.16 -9.80
CA HIS A 17 -12.80 -31.98 -10.88
C HIS A 17 -14.06 -31.36 -11.51
N PRO A 18 -13.90 -30.29 -12.31
CA PRO A 18 -15.03 -29.54 -12.86
C PRO A 18 -15.81 -30.35 -13.91
N THR A 19 -15.18 -31.32 -14.55
CA THR A 19 -15.77 -32.17 -15.59
C THR A 19 -16.54 -33.38 -15.04
N TRP A 20 -16.49 -33.62 -13.73
CA TRP A 20 -17.20 -34.74 -13.12
C TRP A 20 -18.70 -34.45 -13.03
N LYS A 21 -19.48 -35.48 -13.37
CA LYS A 21 -20.95 -35.41 -13.30
C LYS A 21 -21.39 -35.10 -11.87
N PRO A 22 -22.49 -34.35 -11.71
CA PRO A 22 -23.04 -34.05 -10.39
C PRO A 22 -23.39 -35.36 -9.68
N GLU A 23 -23.01 -35.44 -8.39
CA GLU A 23 -23.25 -36.63 -7.56
C GLU A 23 -24.75 -36.76 -7.26
N ASP A 24 -25.40 -35.61 -7.02
CA ASP A 24 -26.83 -35.50 -6.72
C ASP A 24 -27.48 -34.31 -7.47
N ALA A 25 -28.81 -34.22 -7.46
CA ALA A 25 -29.57 -33.19 -8.19
C ALA A 25 -29.25 -31.75 -7.74
N ASP A 26 -28.82 -31.57 -6.50
CA ASP A 26 -28.46 -30.26 -5.93
C ASP A 26 -26.98 -29.89 -6.17
N ALA A 27 -26.17 -30.81 -6.71
CA ALA A 27 -24.76 -30.56 -6.94
C ALA A 27 -24.56 -29.62 -8.15
N PRO A 28 -23.55 -28.73 -8.11
CA PRO A 28 -23.27 -27.82 -9.22
C PRO A 28 -23.02 -28.57 -10.53
N THR A 29 -23.56 -28.04 -11.63
CA THR A 29 -23.39 -28.63 -12.96
C THR A 29 -21.93 -28.54 -13.42
N PRO A 30 -21.46 -29.42 -14.34
CA PRO A 30 -20.12 -29.33 -14.88
C PRO A 30 -19.83 -27.98 -15.54
N ASP A 31 -20.79 -27.44 -16.29
CA ASP A 31 -20.67 -26.13 -16.95
C ASP A 31 -20.47 -24.99 -15.94
N PHE A 32 -21.20 -25.04 -14.81
CA PHE A 32 -21.01 -24.08 -13.72
C PHE A 32 -19.62 -24.19 -13.11
N LYS A 33 -19.16 -25.42 -12.80
CA LYS A 33 -17.83 -25.65 -12.20
C LYS A 33 -16.71 -25.17 -13.12
N ASP A 34 -16.82 -25.43 -14.41
CA ASP A 34 -15.84 -24.99 -15.41
C ASP A 34 -15.83 -23.46 -15.54
N GLY A 35 -17.01 -22.84 -15.65
CA GLY A 35 -17.17 -21.38 -15.68
C GLY A 35 -16.60 -20.70 -14.43
N TYR A 36 -16.89 -21.24 -13.24
CA TYR A 36 -16.35 -20.74 -11.98
C TYR A 36 -14.81 -20.82 -11.96
N ASN A 37 -14.24 -21.97 -12.36
CA ASN A 37 -12.79 -22.13 -12.43
C ASN A 37 -12.14 -21.19 -13.45
N ALA A 38 -12.78 -20.95 -14.60
CA ALA A 38 -12.30 -20.02 -15.62
C ALA A 38 -12.28 -18.57 -15.09
N ALA A 39 -13.35 -18.15 -14.43
CA ALA A 39 -13.44 -16.84 -13.77
C ALA A 39 -12.37 -16.69 -12.67
N SER A 40 -12.21 -17.71 -11.82
CA SER A 40 -11.18 -17.73 -10.78
C SER A 40 -9.76 -17.59 -11.33
N LYS A 41 -9.44 -18.24 -12.46
CA LYS A 41 -8.16 -18.06 -13.16
C LYS A 41 -7.97 -16.65 -13.71
N ALA A 42 -9.03 -16.05 -14.28
CA ALA A 42 -8.99 -14.66 -14.74
C ALA A 42 -8.76 -13.69 -13.58
N ASN A 43 -9.43 -13.90 -12.45
CA ASN A 43 -9.23 -13.13 -11.23
C ASN A 43 -7.79 -13.25 -10.71
N ILE A 44 -7.22 -14.47 -10.65
CA ILE A 44 -5.81 -14.68 -10.29
C ILE A 44 -4.87 -13.91 -11.22
N LYS A 45 -5.17 -13.86 -12.53
CA LYS A 45 -4.36 -13.09 -13.49
C LYS A 45 -4.37 -11.60 -13.18
N ILE A 46 -5.53 -11.02 -12.87
CA ILE A 46 -5.65 -9.60 -12.48
C ILE A 46 -4.93 -9.36 -11.15
N ILE A 47 -5.15 -10.23 -10.16
CA ILE A 47 -4.49 -10.14 -8.85
C ILE A 47 -2.97 -10.20 -9.02
N ASN A 48 -2.46 -11.03 -9.93
CA ASN A 48 -1.03 -11.11 -10.26
C ASN A 48 -0.43 -9.81 -10.80
N GLN A 49 -1.25 -8.94 -11.39
CA GLN A 49 -0.83 -7.62 -11.86
C GLN A 49 -0.85 -6.55 -10.76
N LEU A 50 -1.52 -6.81 -9.63
CA LEU A 50 -1.45 -5.91 -8.49
C LEU A 50 -0.05 -5.95 -7.89
N ASP A 51 0.51 -4.77 -7.60
CA ASP A 51 1.74 -4.65 -6.83
C ASP A 51 1.54 -5.30 -5.47
N GLU A 52 2.50 -6.14 -5.08
CA GLU A 52 2.51 -6.62 -3.70
C GLU A 52 2.81 -5.42 -2.80
N PRO A 53 2.11 -5.26 -1.66
CA PRO A 53 2.59 -4.33 -0.65
C PRO A 53 4.01 -4.77 -0.31
N THR A 54 4.99 -3.95 -0.66
CA THR A 54 6.39 -4.22 -0.41
C THR A 54 6.53 -4.55 1.05
N LYS A 55 6.88 -5.80 1.34
CA LYS A 55 7.23 -6.17 2.71
C LYS A 55 8.49 -5.39 3.03
N VAL A 56 8.34 -4.32 3.79
CA VAL A 56 9.48 -3.50 4.21
C VAL A 56 10.32 -4.36 5.16
N ILE A 57 11.54 -4.68 4.73
CA ILE A 57 12.49 -5.48 5.51
C ILE A 57 13.50 -4.50 6.12
N ALA A 58 13.71 -4.59 7.43
CA ALA A 58 14.76 -3.83 8.08
C ALA A 58 16.13 -4.44 7.77
N HIS A 59 17.04 -3.61 7.26
CA HIS A 59 18.44 -3.94 6.99
C HIS A 59 19.29 -3.62 8.21
N LEU A 60 20.43 -4.30 8.39
CA LEU A 60 21.40 -3.97 9.44
C LEU A 60 22.06 -2.62 9.15
N ALA A 61 22.36 -1.86 10.20
CA ALA A 61 23.01 -0.54 10.13
C ALA A 61 24.28 -0.52 9.26
N GLU A 62 25.08 -1.59 9.32
CA GLU A 62 26.33 -1.74 8.55
C GLU A 62 26.11 -1.77 7.02
N LYS A 63 24.89 -2.05 6.56
CA LYS A 63 24.55 -2.02 5.13
C LYS A 63 24.24 -0.63 4.62
N TRP A 64 24.11 0.34 5.52
CA TRP A 64 23.85 1.72 5.12
C TRP A 64 25.14 2.35 4.56
N HIS A 65 24.99 3.18 3.54
CA HIS A 65 26.04 4.03 3.00
C HIS A 65 25.41 5.33 2.47
N GLU A 66 26.25 6.35 2.26
CA GLU A 66 25.79 7.72 1.94
C GLU A 66 24.87 7.79 0.71
N ASP A 67 25.09 6.96 -0.31
CA ASP A 67 24.25 6.95 -1.51
C ASP A 67 22.80 6.50 -1.27
N ILE A 68 22.52 5.78 -0.17
CA ILE A 68 21.13 5.44 0.22
C ILE A 68 20.40 6.69 0.72
N GLY A 69 21.13 7.60 1.37
CA GLY A 69 20.57 8.81 1.95
C GLY A 69 19.74 8.56 3.21
N PRO A 70 18.75 9.44 3.50
CA PRO A 70 17.92 9.35 4.70
C PRO A 70 17.03 8.10 4.72
N VAL A 71 16.95 7.47 5.88
CA VAL A 71 16.19 6.24 6.11
C VAL A 71 15.49 6.29 7.48
N LEU A 72 14.61 5.31 7.75
CA LEU A 72 14.05 5.12 9.09
C LEU A 72 14.91 4.14 9.88
N TRP A 73 15.47 4.60 10.99
CA TRP A 73 16.36 3.85 11.87
C TRP A 73 15.62 3.23 13.05
N TRP A 74 15.81 1.93 13.25
CA TRP A 74 15.12 1.12 14.25
C TRP A 74 16.11 0.53 15.27
N ASP A 75 15.62 0.36 16.49
CA ASP A 75 16.18 -0.59 17.45
C ASP A 75 15.11 -1.64 17.75
N PHE A 76 15.54 -2.90 17.90
CA PHE A 76 14.63 -4.02 18.13
C PHE A 76 14.95 -4.68 19.48
N PRO A 77 13.92 -5.03 20.29
CA PRO A 77 12.49 -4.85 20.04
C PRO A 77 12.07 -3.37 19.98
N VAL A 78 10.94 -3.08 19.32
CA VAL A 78 10.49 -1.68 19.13
C VAL A 78 9.94 -1.15 20.45
N GLU A 79 10.69 -0.27 21.10
CA GLU A 79 10.29 0.42 22.34
C GLU A 79 9.95 1.90 22.10
N GLU A 80 10.45 2.47 21.01
CA GLU A 80 10.29 3.88 20.64
C GLU A 80 10.13 4.02 19.11
N PRO A 81 9.61 5.16 18.62
CA PRO A 81 9.54 5.40 17.18
C PRO A 81 10.92 5.37 16.50
N PRO A 82 10.95 5.13 15.17
CA PRO A 82 12.19 5.18 14.42
C PRO A 82 12.73 6.61 14.36
N TYR A 83 14.05 6.74 14.26
CA TYR A 83 14.68 8.02 13.90
C TYR A 83 14.68 8.17 12.38
N CYS A 84 14.25 9.32 11.85
CA CYS A 84 14.27 9.61 10.42
C CYS A 84 15.48 10.51 10.11
N GLY A 85 16.39 10.04 9.26
CA GLY A 85 17.60 10.80 8.91
C GLY A 85 18.78 9.91 8.54
N THR A 86 19.98 10.41 8.79
CA THR A 86 21.25 9.73 8.48
C THR A 86 22.08 9.52 9.75
N PRO A 87 23.00 8.54 9.76
CA PRO A 87 23.91 8.34 10.89
C PRO A 87 24.99 9.42 10.99
N LEU A 88 25.02 10.36 10.03
CA LEU A 88 25.90 11.53 10.03
C LEU A 88 25.28 12.74 10.75
N ASP A 89 24.00 12.67 11.10
CA ASP A 89 23.30 13.75 11.79
C ASP A 89 23.83 13.90 13.24
N ASP A 90 23.99 15.14 13.72
CA ASP A 90 24.58 15.42 15.05
C ASP A 90 23.78 14.76 16.19
N ASP A 91 22.46 14.69 16.03
CA ASP A 91 21.52 14.15 17.01
C ASP A 91 21.24 12.65 16.80
N PHE A 92 22.02 11.97 15.95
CA PHE A 92 21.77 10.57 15.60
C PHE A 92 21.88 9.63 16.83
N PRO A 93 20.83 8.85 17.14
CA PRO A 93 20.88 7.89 18.24
C PRO A 93 21.75 6.67 17.88
N LYS A 94 23.00 6.65 18.37
CA LYS A 94 24.02 5.64 18.03
C LYS A 94 23.67 4.19 18.35
N TYR A 95 22.63 3.95 19.15
CA TYR A 95 22.18 2.60 19.50
C TYR A 95 21.26 1.98 18.44
N LYS A 96 20.77 2.74 17.45
CA LYS A 96 19.95 2.20 16.35
C LYS A 96 20.78 1.24 15.52
N ARG A 97 20.26 0.02 15.28
CA ARG A 97 21.02 -1.07 14.64
C ARG A 97 20.45 -1.54 13.31
N HIS A 98 19.27 -1.06 12.95
CA HIS A 98 18.61 -1.44 11.71
C HIS A 98 18.03 -0.21 11.01
N PHE A 99 17.79 -0.30 9.71
CA PHE A 99 17.11 0.74 8.96
C PHE A 99 16.15 0.17 7.91
N THR A 100 15.17 0.96 7.50
CA THR A 100 14.30 0.70 6.35
C THR A 100 14.34 1.90 5.41
N GLU A 101 14.49 1.66 4.11
CA GLU A 101 14.54 2.72 3.10
C GLU A 101 13.22 3.50 3.01
N LEU A 102 13.34 4.79 2.73
CA LEU A 102 12.21 5.68 2.48
C LEU A 102 11.95 5.75 0.97
N HIS A 103 10.92 5.05 0.51
CA HIS A 103 10.43 5.19 -0.87
C HIS A 103 9.41 6.32 -0.94
N ILE A 104 9.85 7.49 -1.37
CA ILE A 104 8.95 8.62 -1.66
C ILE A 104 8.28 8.32 -3.01
N PRO A 105 6.94 8.25 -3.09
CA PRO A 105 6.26 8.05 -4.36
C PRO A 105 6.47 9.25 -5.29
N ASP A 106 6.60 8.98 -6.60
CA ASP A 106 6.78 10.01 -7.63
C ASP A 106 5.54 10.92 -7.80
N GLU A 107 4.36 10.42 -7.41
CA GLU A 107 3.10 11.15 -7.46
C GLU A 107 2.93 11.99 -6.18
N VAL A 108 3.17 13.28 -6.31
CA VAL A 108 2.83 14.27 -5.27
C VAL A 108 1.34 14.59 -5.42
N GLU A 109 0.59 14.62 -4.32
CA GLU A 109 -0.78 15.14 -4.35
C GLU A 109 -0.78 16.52 -5.01
N GLU A 110 -1.65 16.74 -6.00
CA GLU A 110 -1.74 18.06 -6.63
C GLU A 110 -2.06 19.10 -5.54
N GLU A 111 -1.20 20.12 -5.43
CA GLU A 111 -1.45 21.22 -4.52
C GLU A 111 -2.85 21.78 -4.77
N LEU A 112 -3.62 21.96 -3.68
CA LEU A 112 -4.94 22.56 -3.76
C LEU A 112 -4.80 23.98 -4.31
N LYS A 113 -5.17 24.19 -5.57
CA LYS A 113 -5.09 25.50 -6.21
C LYS A 113 -6.23 26.42 -5.78
N TRP A 114 -7.37 25.86 -5.39
CA TRP A 114 -8.59 26.63 -5.12
C TRP A 114 -9.33 26.10 -3.90
N VAL A 115 -9.83 27.02 -3.08
CA VAL A 115 -10.77 26.76 -1.98
C VAL A 115 -12.13 27.34 -2.36
N VAL A 116 -13.20 26.61 -2.04
CA VAL A 116 -14.57 27.14 -2.18
C VAL A 116 -14.95 27.83 -0.88
N LYS A 117 -15.15 29.16 -0.92
CA LYS A 117 -15.74 29.91 0.18
C LYS A 117 -17.25 29.89 0.08
N ILE A 118 -17.91 29.79 1.21
CA ILE A 118 -19.36 29.94 1.34
C ILE A 118 -19.60 31.14 2.24
N GLU A 119 -20.32 32.14 1.74
CA GLU A 119 -20.73 33.30 2.51
C GLU A 119 -22.01 33.02 3.31
N ASP A 120 -22.27 33.82 4.34
CA ASP A 120 -23.47 33.71 5.19
C ASP A 120 -24.78 33.88 4.39
N ASN A 121 -24.72 34.52 3.22
CA ASN A 121 -25.85 34.66 2.29
C ASN A 121 -26.10 33.40 1.43
N GLY A 122 -25.32 32.33 1.63
CA GLY A 122 -25.41 31.07 0.91
C GLY A 122 -24.75 31.06 -0.47
N SER A 123 -24.10 32.14 -0.89
CA SER A 123 -23.31 32.18 -2.12
C SER A 123 -21.97 31.48 -1.93
N ALA A 124 -21.40 30.95 -3.02
CA ALA A 124 -20.09 30.32 -3.00
C ALA A 124 -19.21 30.79 -4.15
N TYR A 125 -17.91 30.96 -3.90
CA TYR A 125 -16.91 31.37 -4.89
C TYR A 125 -15.55 30.71 -4.65
N PHE A 126 -14.76 30.59 -5.72
CA PHE A 126 -13.41 30.02 -5.67
C PHE A 126 -12.39 31.10 -5.30
N VAL A 127 -11.46 30.77 -4.40
CA VAL A 127 -10.33 31.62 -4.00
C VAL A 127 -9.05 30.83 -4.17
N ASP A 128 -7.98 31.48 -4.63
CA ASP A 128 -6.65 30.87 -4.68
C ASP A 128 -6.23 30.50 -3.26
N PHE A 129 -5.78 29.25 -3.06
CA PHE A 129 -5.41 28.74 -1.75
C PHE A 129 -4.30 29.57 -1.09
N PHE A 130 -3.34 30.07 -1.87
CA PHE A 130 -2.19 30.80 -1.32
C PHE A 130 -2.51 32.25 -0.93
N ASP A 131 -3.58 32.84 -1.48
CA ASP A 131 -4.05 34.17 -1.07
C ASP A 131 -4.65 34.17 0.35
N GLU A 132 -5.10 33.00 0.85
CA GLU A 132 -5.60 32.86 2.23
C GLU A 132 -4.49 32.78 3.29
N LEU A 133 -3.29 32.33 2.91
CA LEU A 133 -2.17 32.17 3.85
C LEU A 133 -1.47 33.49 4.18
N GLN A 134 -1.81 34.58 3.48
CA GLN A 134 -1.30 35.91 3.80
C GLN A 134 -2.11 36.51 4.96
N PRO A 135 -1.50 36.77 6.13
CA PRO A 135 -2.19 37.49 7.18
C PRO A 135 -2.53 38.89 6.65
N HIS A 136 -3.82 39.23 6.71
CA HIS A 136 -4.30 40.55 6.34
C HIS A 136 -3.62 41.60 7.25
N LEU A 137 -2.66 42.34 6.69
CA LEU A 137 -1.97 43.47 7.33
C LEU A 137 -2.91 44.66 7.54
#